data_AF-A0A4Y3KI32-F1
#
_entry.id   AF-A0A4Y3KI32-F1
#
_cell.length_a   1.000
_cell.length_b   1.000
_cell.length_c   1.000
_cell.angle_alpha   90.00
_cell.angle_beta   90.00
_cell.angle_gamma   90.00
#
_symmetry.space_group_name_H-M   'P 1'
#
loop_
_entity.id
_entity.type
_entity.pdbx_description
1 polymer ?
#
loop_
_entity_poly.entity_id
_entity_poly.type
_entity_poly.pdbx_seq_one_letter_code
_entity_poly.pdbx_strand_id
1 'polypeptide(L)' 'MARAGGENRRVTDWLARHLLGPAQVGNGREPMRPASDDERARERELRTTLVRVEDAHGRSYLVERAEDATPDASAAGRTP' A
#
# COMPACT_ATOMS: atom_id res chain seq x y z
N MET A 1 -21.97 27.89 -15.97
CA MET A 1 -21.36 26.80 -16.77
C MET A 1 -20.92 25.69 -15.83
N ALA A 2 -21.79 24.71 -15.55
CA ALA A 2 -21.55 23.66 -14.56
C ALA A 2 -21.58 22.26 -15.20
N ARG A 3 -20.41 21.62 -15.18
CA ARG A 3 -20.11 20.17 -15.07
C ARG A 3 -21.02 19.16 -15.80
N ALA A 4 -20.74 18.94 -17.07
CA ALA A 4 -21.07 17.69 -17.80
C ALA A 4 -19.97 16.61 -17.60
N GLY A 5 -19.53 16.39 -16.37
CA GLY A 5 -18.36 15.52 -16.05
C GLY A 5 -18.67 14.28 -15.21
N GLY A 6 -19.93 14.05 -14.84
CA GLY A 6 -20.33 13.03 -13.86
C GLY A 6 -20.63 11.65 -14.45
N GLU A 7 -21.33 11.59 -15.59
CA GLU A 7 -21.75 10.30 -16.19
C GLU A 7 -20.59 9.53 -16.82
N ASN A 8 -19.70 10.23 -17.54
CA ASN A 8 -18.55 9.59 -18.19
C ASN A 8 -17.61 8.93 -17.17
N ARG A 9 -17.41 9.52 -15.98
CA ARG A 9 -16.60 8.90 -14.92
C ARG A 9 -17.21 7.62 -14.37
N ARG A 10 -18.54 7.55 -14.24
CA ARG A 10 -19.22 6.34 -13.74
C ARG A 10 -19.11 5.19 -14.73
N VAL A 11 -19.18 5.48 -16.02
CA VAL A 11 -18.99 4.48 -17.09
C VAL A 11 -17.57 3.95 -17.08
N THR A 12 -16.57 4.84 -17.00
CA THR A 12 -15.15 4.45 -16.93
C THR A 12 -14.83 3.65 -15.66
N ASP A 13 -15.35 4.05 -14.50
CA ASP A 13 -15.17 3.31 -13.24
C ASP A 13 -15.80 1.91 -13.29
N TRP A 14 -16.99 1.80 -13.90
CA TRP A 14 -17.67 0.52 -14.08
C TRP A 14 -16.86 -0.42 -14.99
N LEU A 15 -16.36 0.11 -16.12
CA LEU A 15 -15.49 -0.62 -17.05
C LEU A 15 -14.17 -1.07 -16.40
N ALA A 16 -13.52 -0.18 -15.66
CA ALA A 16 -12.28 -0.48 -14.94
C ALA A 16 -12.49 -1.61 -13.93
N ARG A 17 -13.60 -1.59 -13.20
CA ARG A 17 -13.90 -2.60 -12.16
C ARG A 17 -14.28 -3.98 -12.74
N HIS A 18 -15.02 -4.04 -13.85
CA HIS A 18 -15.66 -5.28 -14.29
C HIS A 18 -15.05 -5.90 -15.55
N LEU A 19 -14.38 -5.12 -16.39
CA LEU A 19 -13.91 -5.59 -17.71
C LEU A 19 -12.39 -5.53 -17.86
N LEU A 20 -11.76 -4.44 -17.41
CA LEU A 20 -10.32 -4.25 -17.60
C LEU A 20 -9.49 -4.86 -16.47
N GLY A 21 -10.12 -5.14 -15.32
CA GLY A 21 -9.41 -5.55 -14.11
C GLY A 21 -8.55 -4.41 -13.56
N PRO A 22 -7.81 -4.64 -12.46
CA PRO A 22 -6.90 -3.64 -11.92
C PRO A 22 -5.88 -3.24 -12.98
N ALA A 23 -5.57 -1.94 -13.04
CA ALA A 23 -4.58 -1.40 -13.97
C ALA A 23 -3.24 -2.16 -13.81
N GLN A 24 -2.85 -2.89 -14.85
CA GLN A 24 -1.58 -3.59 -14.87
C GLN A 24 -0.50 -2.65 -15.38
N VAL A 25 0.55 -2.44 -14.58
CA VAL A 25 1.66 -1.52 -14.89
C VAL A 25 2.70 -2.19 -15.81
N GLY A 26 2.31 -3.21 -16.58
CA GLY A 26 3.19 -3.97 -17.44
C GLY A 26 2.46 -4.96 -18.33
N ASN A 27 3.15 -5.50 -19.33
CA ASN A 27 2.58 -6.53 -20.19
C ASN A 27 2.60 -7.89 -19.47
N GLY A 28 1.47 -8.29 -18.90
CA GLY A 28 1.35 -9.59 -18.19
C GLY A 28 1.53 -10.83 -19.08
N ARG A 29 1.66 -10.65 -20.41
CA ARG A 29 1.95 -11.73 -21.37
C ARG A 29 3.42 -11.78 -21.79
N GLU A 30 4.22 -10.79 -21.43
CA GLU A 30 5.65 -10.81 -21.73
C GLU A 30 6.38 -11.81 -20.82
N PRO A 31 7.38 -12.54 -21.36
CA PRO A 31 8.27 -13.34 -20.53
C PRO A 31 8.94 -12.45 -19.47
N MET A 32 8.62 -12.69 -18.21
CA MET A 32 9.25 -11.97 -17.11
C MET A 32 10.72 -12.40 -17.01
N ARG A 33 11.64 -11.44 -17.10
CA ARG A 33 13.06 -11.75 -16.84
C ARG A 33 13.21 -12.23 -15.38
N PRO A 34 14.13 -13.17 -15.09
CA PRO A 34 14.40 -13.56 -13.73
C PRO A 34 14.87 -12.35 -12.90
N ALA A 35 14.44 -12.32 -11.64
CA ALA A 35 14.89 -11.31 -10.69
C ALA A 35 16.36 -11.54 -10.31
N SER A 36 17.16 -10.47 -10.31
CA SER A 36 18.55 -10.50 -9.85
C SER A 36 18.64 -10.82 -8.36
N ASP A 37 19.85 -11.15 -7.88
CA ASP A 37 20.10 -11.34 -6.45
C ASP A 37 19.78 -10.07 -5.63
N ASP A 38 20.15 -8.90 -6.17
CA ASP A 38 19.88 -7.59 -5.54
C ASP A 38 18.38 -7.29 -5.47
N GLU A 39 17.65 -7.58 -6.55
CA GLU A 39 16.19 -7.41 -6.59
C GLU A 39 15.51 -8.33 -5.57
N ARG A 40 15.98 -9.57 -5.47
CA ARG A 40 15.50 -10.51 -4.46
C ARG A 40 15.86 -10.08 -3.03
N ALA A 41 17.03 -9.50 -2.82
CA ALA A 41 17.44 -8.99 -1.50
C ALA A 41 16.56 -7.81 -1.07
N ARG A 42 16.36 -6.84 -1.96
CA ARG A 42 15.48 -5.69 -1.72
C ARG A 42 14.02 -6.12 -1.48
N GLU A 43 13.51 -7.08 -2.25
CA GLU A 43 12.15 -7.61 -2.03
C GLU A 43 12.00 -8.26 -0.65
N ARG A 44 13.03 -8.99 -0.17
CA ARG A 44 13.02 -9.57 1.18
C ARG A 44 13.01 -8.48 2.24
N GLU A 45 13.87 -7.47 2.09
CA GLU A 45 13.93 -6.32 2.99
C GLU A 45 12.56 -5.61 3.10
N LEU A 46 11.96 -5.24 1.97
CA LEU A 46 10.66 -4.57 1.95
C LEU A 46 9.55 -5.37 2.64
N ARG A 47 9.55 -6.71 2.48
CA ARG A 47 8.58 -7.60 3.14
C ARG A 47 8.79 -7.71 4.65
N THR A 48 9.99 -7.46 5.14
CA THR A 48 10.31 -7.55 6.56
C THR A 48 10.21 -6.21 7.29
N THR A 49 10.47 -5.10 6.59
CA THR A 49 10.54 -3.76 7.18
C THR A 49 9.16 -3.14 7.39
N LEU A 50 8.11 -3.58 6.68
CA LEU A 50 6.78 -2.99 6.80
C LEU A 50 5.81 -3.90 7.56
N VAL A 51 5.02 -3.30 8.46
CA VAL A 51 3.97 -3.96 9.25
C VAL A 51 2.63 -3.29 9.00
N ARG A 52 1.57 -4.09 8.87
CA ARG A 52 0.20 -3.59 8.77
C ARG A 52 -0.39 -3.31 10.16
N VAL A 53 -0.93 -2.12 10.36
CA VAL A 53 -1.65 -1.72 11.58
C VAL A 53 -3.05 -1.24 11.24
N GLU A 54 -3.98 -1.36 12.19
CA GLU A 54 -5.35 -0.86 12.07
C GLU A 54 -5.62 0.20 13.14
N ASP A 55 -6.29 1.28 12.76
CA ASP A 55 -6.73 2.29 13.72
C ASP A 55 -8.07 1.91 14.39
N ALA A 56 -8.49 2.72 15.37
CA ALA A 56 -9.77 2.53 16.06
C ALA A 56 -11.01 2.69 15.15
N HIS A 57 -10.82 3.20 13.94
CA HIS A 57 -11.87 3.35 12.91
C HIS A 57 -11.82 2.23 11.85
N GLY A 58 -10.95 1.23 12.03
CA GLY A 58 -10.81 0.10 11.11
C GLY A 58 -10.06 0.43 9.81
N ARG A 59 -9.35 1.57 9.74
CA ARG A 59 -8.52 1.92 8.58
C ARG A 59 -7.15 1.24 8.72
N SER A 60 -6.70 0.58 7.65
CA SER A 60 -5.41 -0.11 7.62
C SER A 60 -4.30 0.76 7.04
N TYR A 61 -3.12 0.70 7.67
CA TYR A 61 -1.91 1.41 7.25
C TYR A 61 -0.72 0.45 7.23
N LEU A 62 0.26 0.72 6.35
CA LEU A 62 1.58 0.10 6.43
C LEU A 62 2.52 1.09 7.11
N VAL A 63 3.22 0.63 8.14
CA VAL A 63 4.20 1.41 8.89
C VAL A 63 5.53 0.67 8.88
N GLU A 64 6.63 1.41 8.96
CA GLU A 64 7.94 0.81 9.21
C GLU A 64 7.95 0.12 10.58
N ARG A 65 8.53 -1.06 10.63
CA ARG A 65 8.81 -1.78 11.87
C ARG A 65 9.81 -0.94 12.64
N ALA A 66 9.40 -0.41 13.79
CA ALA A 66 10.34 0.21 14.72
C ALA A 66 11.36 -0.85 15.14
N GLU A 67 12.62 -0.71 14.72
CA GLU A 67 13.67 -1.65 15.14
C GLU A 67 14.08 -1.46 16.60
N ASP A 68 13.66 -0.37 17.25
CA ASP A 68 13.89 -0.10 18.67
C ASP A 68 12.68 0.56 19.32
N ALA A 69 11.65 -0.23 19.63
CA ALA A 69 10.76 0.10 20.74
C ALA A 69 11.31 -0.57 22.01
N THR A 70 12.48 -0.13 22.49
CA THR A 70 12.65 -0.14 23.95
C THR A 70 11.55 0.77 24.47
N PRO A 71 10.59 0.28 25.27
CA PRO A 71 9.53 1.15 25.77
C PRO A 71 10.20 2.27 26.54
N ASP A 72 10.07 3.50 26.03
CA ASP A 72 10.52 4.68 26.74
C ASP A 72 9.70 4.78 28.03
N ALA A 73 10.29 4.31 29.14
CA ALA A 73 9.76 4.38 30.48
C ALA A 73 9.62 5.83 31.00
N SER A 74 9.88 6.85 30.15
CA SER A 74 9.69 8.27 30.44
C SER A 74 8.21 8.72 30.44
N ALA A 75 7.28 7.93 29.87
CA ALA A 75 5.85 8.25 29.92
C ALA A 75 5.15 7.87 31.25
N ALA A 76 5.87 7.24 32.19
CA ALA A 76 5.38 6.92 33.54
C ALA A 76 5.87 7.97 34.55
N GLY A 77 5.51 9.24 34.36
CA GLY A 77 5.99 10.28 35.26
C GLY A 77 5.33 11.64 35.17
N ARG A 78 4.18 11.79 34.50
CA ARG A 78 3.50 13.09 34.49
C ARG A 78 1.98 12.99 34.30
N THR A 79 1.27 12.84 35.40
CA THR A 79 -0.09 13.36 35.63
C THR A 79 -0.41 13.31 37.13
N PRO A 80 -1.26 14.18 37.70
CA PRO A 80 -1.64 15.56 37.37
C PRO A 80 -0.91 16.62 38.23
#